data_AF-A0A495X5P8-F1
#
_entry.id   AF-A0A495X5P8-F1
#
_cell.length_a   1.000
_cell.length_b   1.000
_cell.length_c   1.000
_cell.angle_alpha   90.00
_cell.angle_beta   90.00
_cell.angle_gamma   90.00
#
_symmetry.space_group_name_H-M   'P 1'
#
loop_
_entity.id
_entity.type
_entity.pdbx_description
1 polymer ?
#
loop_
_entity_poly.entity_id
_entity_poly.type
_entity_poly.pdbx_seq_one_letter_code
_entity_poly.pdbx_strand_id
1 'polypeptide(L)'
;MDFWGAVRTLRRRWYIAVPSAVVAVAVAAGIFLSIPTRYQSSGVMVLTTPAAGGTFSQKVTPEEAVKINPLLAFDGSLATTSQILSQILADPKTREKLGIVKGSPLNYTATGGGQNGPFLFVTADSDTPEAAEKLVTTVLDFATKELEDQQRKLKAPESTFITSQVIVNPTEAEAQIGGKVRYAGAAFVLLMLLTTAATFGSDSVLNHLRRRREATAKAATDDAPSPTDEDTPKPAPAAQPAAQPAAQPPTAPHAPTGQAPSAQPTGTQPTGTQAAAGGSNGQPRPPVSGQPQPAPHPGQPVPNGVQRRPPGPPVHRPTASEQTVKVQAPKPQAQPTASEKTVKIAVPPPKPAWPTNDDGS
;
A
#
# COMPACT_ATOMS: atom_id res chain seq x y z
N MET A 1 4.47 14.14 37.34
CA MET A 1 3.02 14.40 37.51
C MET A 1 2.43 13.18 38.19
N ASP A 2 1.97 13.33 39.43
CA ASP A 2 1.45 12.18 40.18
C ASP A 2 0.10 11.75 39.60
N PHE A 3 0.02 10.47 39.18
CA PHE A 3 -1.22 9.84 38.69
C PHE A 3 -2.40 10.10 39.63
N TRP A 4 -2.15 10.07 40.94
CA TRP A 4 -3.11 10.37 41.98
C TRP A 4 -3.61 11.83 41.98
N GLY A 5 -2.79 12.79 41.55
CA GLY A 5 -3.19 14.18 41.35
C GLY A 5 -4.17 14.33 40.18
N ALA A 6 -3.93 13.63 39.07
CA ALA A 6 -4.84 13.62 37.92
C ALA A 6 -6.20 12.99 38.30
N VAL A 7 -6.18 11.84 38.97
CA VAL A 7 -7.41 11.14 39.43
C VAL A 7 -8.22 12.00 40.41
N ARG A 8 -7.56 12.68 41.36
CA ARG A 8 -8.25 13.58 42.31
C ARG A 8 -8.91 14.76 41.61
N THR A 9 -8.25 15.32 40.59
CA THR A 9 -8.77 16.44 39.81
C THR A 9 -9.97 16.01 38.97
N LEU A 10 -9.88 14.84 38.33
CA LEU A 10 -10.96 14.26 37.54
C LEU A 10 -12.20 13.96 38.39
N ARG A 11 -12.02 13.43 39.60
CA ARG A 11 -13.11 13.19 40.56
C ARG A 11 -13.80 14.49 41.01
N ARG A 12 -13.04 15.58 41.21
CA ARG A 12 -13.59 16.87 41.64
C ARG A 12 -14.41 17.55 40.54
N ARG A 13 -14.15 17.24 39.27
CA ARG A 13 -14.77 17.88 38.09
C ARG A 13 -15.39 16.88 37.13
N TRP A 14 -15.99 15.82 37.68
CA TRP A 14 -16.65 14.77 36.91
C TRP A 14 -17.72 15.34 35.95
N TYR A 15 -18.37 16.45 36.32
CA TYR A 15 -19.37 17.15 35.52
C TYR A 15 -18.85 17.80 34.22
N ILE A 16 -17.54 17.97 34.04
CA ILE A 16 -16.94 18.43 32.76
C ILE A 16 -16.33 17.24 32.02
N ALA A 17 -15.60 16.39 32.76
CA ALA A 17 -14.88 15.26 32.19
C ALA A 17 -15.82 14.19 31.60
N VAL A 18 -16.93 13.88 32.28
CA VAL A 18 -17.87 12.85 31.80
C VAL A 18 -18.61 13.32 30.53
N PRO A 19 -19.21 14.52 30.46
CA PRO A 19 -19.89 14.95 29.23
C PRO A 19 -18.95 15.06 28.03
N SER A 20 -17.73 15.56 28.21
CA SER A 20 -16.74 15.65 27.14
C SER A 20 -16.27 14.27 26.67
N ALA A 21 -16.04 13.32 27.59
CA ALA A 21 -15.77 11.94 27.25
C ALA A 21 -16.92 11.29 26.45
N VAL A 22 -18.17 11.54 26.85
CA VAL A 22 -19.36 11.05 26.12
C VAL A 22 -19.42 11.64 24.71
N VAL A 23 -19.15 12.94 24.54
CA VAL A 23 -19.06 13.57 23.21
C VAL A 23 -17.94 12.93 22.38
N ALA A 24 -16.77 12.69 22.95
CA ALA A 24 -15.66 12.04 22.26
C ALA A 24 -16.03 10.64 21.76
N VAL A 25 -16.70 9.84 22.60
CA VAL A 25 -17.22 8.51 22.23
C VAL A 25 -18.28 8.63 21.14
N ALA A 26 -19.22 9.56 21.27
CA ALA A 26 -20.29 9.77 20.29
C ALA A 26 -19.74 10.17 18.91
N VAL A 27 -18.75 11.07 18.86
CA VAL A 27 -18.08 11.45 17.60
C VAL A 27 -17.31 10.27 17.01
N ALA A 28 -16.55 9.53 17.82
CA ALA A 28 -15.83 8.34 17.34
C ALA A 28 -16.79 7.26 16.80
N ALA A 29 -17.91 7.01 17.49
CA ALA A 29 -18.97 6.12 17.02
C ALA A 29 -19.62 6.63 15.73
N GLY A 30 -19.88 7.93 15.64
CA GLY A 30 -20.38 8.57 14.42
C GLY A 30 -19.46 8.37 13.22
N ILE A 31 -18.15 8.53 13.41
CA ILE A 31 -17.14 8.27 12.37
C ILE A 31 -17.15 6.78 11.97
N PHE A 32 -17.17 5.88 12.95
CA PHE A 32 -17.18 4.44 12.70
C PHE A 32 -18.41 3.98 11.88
N LEU A 33 -19.59 4.55 12.18
CA LEU A 33 -20.84 4.25 11.49
C LEU A 33 -20.94 4.94 10.11
N SER A 34 -20.28 6.08 9.92
CA SER A 34 -20.34 6.85 8.66
C SER A 34 -19.50 6.26 7.53
N ILE A 35 -18.46 5.50 7.84
CA ILE A 35 -17.61 4.85 6.84
C ILE A 35 -18.31 3.54 6.41
N PRO A 36 -18.50 3.24 5.10
CA PRO A 36 -19.10 1.98 4.65
C PRO A 36 -18.14 0.80 4.86
N THR A 37 -18.69 -0.38 5.16
CA THR A 37 -17.88 -1.61 5.30
C THR A 37 -17.48 -2.08 3.90
N ARG A 38 -16.18 -2.26 3.70
CA ARG A 38 -15.65 -2.79 2.45
C ARG A 38 -15.53 -4.30 2.56
N TYR A 39 -15.95 -5.00 1.54
CA TYR A 39 -15.83 -6.44 1.40
C TYR A 39 -14.86 -6.75 0.28
N GLN A 40 -13.94 -7.68 0.52
CA GLN A 40 -12.89 -8.05 -0.42
C GLN A 40 -13.04 -9.52 -0.81
N SER A 41 -13.02 -9.80 -2.11
CA SER A 41 -12.96 -11.16 -2.66
C SER A 41 -11.77 -11.27 -3.61
N SER A 42 -11.16 -12.45 -3.69
CA SER A 42 -9.99 -12.70 -4.54
C SER A 42 -10.22 -13.95 -5.39
N GLY A 43 -9.58 -13.99 -6.56
CA GLY A 43 -9.61 -15.13 -7.47
C GLY A 43 -8.30 -15.23 -8.24
N VAL A 44 -7.98 -16.43 -8.73
CA VAL A 44 -6.73 -16.70 -9.45
C VAL A 44 -7.00 -17.51 -10.70
N MET A 45 -6.43 -17.06 -11.80
CA MET A 45 -6.43 -17.73 -13.09
C MET A 45 -5.01 -18.08 -13.50
N VAL A 46 -4.82 -19.24 -14.09
CA VAL A 46 -3.55 -19.67 -14.68
C VAL A 46 -3.65 -19.67 -16.19
N LEU A 47 -2.60 -19.20 -16.85
CA LEU A 47 -2.41 -19.32 -18.29
C LEU A 47 -1.60 -20.57 -18.60
N THR A 48 -2.05 -21.36 -19.57
CA THR A 48 -1.36 -22.58 -19.99
C THR A 48 -1.23 -22.67 -21.50
N THR A 49 -0.20 -23.38 -21.96
CA THR A 49 -0.05 -23.73 -23.37
C THR A 49 -1.17 -24.67 -23.80
N PRO A 50 -1.64 -24.59 -25.05
CA PRO A 50 -2.66 -25.51 -25.56
C PRO A 50 -2.18 -26.96 -25.49
N ALA A 51 -3.12 -27.88 -25.21
CA ALA A 51 -2.86 -29.31 -25.12
C ALA A 51 -2.30 -29.92 -26.42
N ALA A 52 -2.58 -29.30 -27.57
CA ALA A 52 -2.08 -29.76 -28.87
C ALA A 52 -0.55 -29.56 -29.03
N GLY A 53 0.08 -28.71 -28.21
CA GLY A 53 1.49 -28.36 -28.35
C GLY A 53 1.79 -27.63 -29.66
N GLY A 54 2.88 -26.86 -29.71
CA GLY A 54 3.40 -26.37 -30.98
C GLY A 54 3.92 -27.56 -31.79
N THR A 55 3.12 -28.11 -32.70
CA THR A 55 3.54 -29.26 -33.51
C THR A 55 4.63 -28.82 -34.49
N PHE A 56 5.90 -29.00 -34.11
CA PHE A 56 7.01 -29.04 -35.06
C PHE A 56 6.93 -30.34 -35.85
N SER A 57 6.14 -30.38 -36.91
CA SER A 57 6.23 -31.47 -37.88
C SER A 57 7.50 -31.28 -38.71
N GLN A 58 8.49 -32.15 -38.54
CA GLN A 58 9.75 -32.19 -39.29
C GLN A 58 9.59 -32.38 -40.82
N LYS A 59 8.37 -32.53 -41.33
CA LYS A 59 8.04 -32.82 -42.73
C LYS A 59 7.35 -31.67 -43.47
N VAL A 60 7.43 -30.46 -42.93
CA VAL A 60 6.64 -29.31 -43.37
C VAL A 60 7.56 -28.31 -44.08
N THR A 61 7.19 -27.93 -45.30
CA THR A 61 7.91 -27.01 -46.18
C THR A 61 8.25 -25.69 -45.45
N PRO A 62 9.38 -24.99 -45.74
CA PRO A 62 9.77 -23.75 -45.03
C PRO A 62 8.71 -22.64 -45.00
N GLU A 63 7.77 -22.66 -45.95
CA GLU A 63 6.64 -21.74 -46.08
C GLU A 63 5.46 -22.10 -45.15
N GLU A 64 5.38 -23.35 -44.74
CA GLU A 64 4.45 -23.89 -43.73
C GLU A 64 5.11 -23.99 -42.35
N ALA A 65 6.33 -23.45 -42.18
CA ALA A 65 7.00 -23.32 -40.90
C ALA A 65 5.99 -22.78 -39.88
N VAL A 66 5.69 -23.66 -38.93
CA VAL A 66 4.62 -23.62 -37.93
C VAL A 66 4.25 -22.17 -37.61
N LYS A 67 3.05 -21.72 -37.99
CA LYS A 67 2.48 -20.47 -37.46
C LYS A 67 2.27 -20.68 -35.97
N ILE A 68 3.27 -20.34 -35.18
CA ILE A 68 3.22 -20.39 -33.72
C ILE A 68 2.54 -19.10 -33.26
N ASN A 69 1.71 -19.20 -32.22
CA ASN A 69 1.15 -18.04 -31.56
C ASN A 69 2.29 -17.08 -31.16
N PRO A 70 2.29 -15.82 -31.64
CA PRO A 70 3.34 -14.87 -31.29
C PRO A 70 3.51 -14.68 -29.77
N LEU A 71 2.44 -14.88 -29.00
CA LEU A 71 2.48 -14.83 -27.54
C LEU A 71 3.23 -16.00 -26.89
N LEU A 72 3.45 -17.10 -27.62
CA LEU A 72 4.21 -18.28 -27.18
C LEU A 72 5.63 -18.34 -27.75
N ALA A 73 6.02 -17.41 -28.61
CA ALA A 73 7.26 -17.48 -29.39
C ALA A 73 8.55 -17.19 -28.59
N PHE A 74 8.44 -16.92 -27.29
CA PHE A 74 9.58 -16.54 -26.45
C PHE A 74 9.50 -17.19 -25.06
N ASP A 75 10.66 -17.36 -24.44
CA ASP A 75 10.78 -17.92 -23.08
C ASP A 75 10.07 -17.02 -22.06
N GLY A 76 9.29 -17.63 -21.17
CA GLY A 76 8.46 -16.87 -20.22
C GLY A 76 7.22 -16.21 -20.85
N SER A 77 6.87 -16.58 -22.08
CA SER A 77 5.67 -16.19 -22.83
C SER A 77 4.40 -16.09 -21.99
N LEU A 78 4.08 -17.12 -21.20
CA LEU A 78 2.88 -17.14 -20.37
C LEU A 78 2.90 -16.07 -19.28
N ALA A 79 4.07 -15.84 -18.66
CA ALA A 79 4.22 -14.80 -17.64
C ALA A 79 4.09 -13.41 -18.26
N THR A 80 4.70 -13.17 -19.42
CA THR A 80 4.54 -11.91 -20.15
C THR A 80 3.09 -11.71 -20.62
N THR A 81 2.41 -12.77 -21.06
CA THR A 81 0.99 -12.69 -21.44
C THR A 81 0.12 -12.31 -20.24
N SER A 82 0.38 -12.91 -19.07
CA SER A 82 -0.31 -12.53 -17.83
C SER A 82 -0.02 -11.07 -17.43
N GLN A 83 1.22 -10.61 -17.60
CA GLN A 83 1.57 -9.19 -17.40
C GLN A 83 0.78 -8.26 -18.34
N ILE A 84 0.68 -8.62 -19.63
CA ILE A 84 -0.08 -7.84 -20.62
C ILE A 84 -1.56 -7.77 -20.22
N LEU A 85 -2.17 -8.91 -19.85
CA LEU A 85 -3.56 -8.94 -19.38
C LEU A 85 -3.75 -8.06 -18.14
N SER A 86 -2.84 -8.10 -17.18
CA SER A 86 -2.91 -7.24 -15.99
C SER A 86 -2.85 -5.75 -16.34
N GLN A 87 -2.05 -5.37 -17.34
CA GLN A 87 -1.97 -3.98 -17.83
C GLN A 87 -3.25 -3.56 -18.56
N ILE A 88 -3.84 -4.45 -19.39
CA ILE A 88 -5.12 -4.18 -20.05
C ILE A 88 -6.23 -4.01 -19.01
N LEU A 89 -6.24 -4.84 -17.96
CA LEU A 89 -7.18 -4.73 -16.85
C LEU A 89 -6.94 -3.47 -16.01
N ALA A 90 -5.72 -2.94 -15.94
CA ALA A 90 -5.42 -1.68 -15.27
C ALA A 90 -5.85 -0.45 -16.09
N ASP A 91 -6.06 -0.60 -17.41
CA ASP A 91 -6.45 0.51 -18.28
C ASP A 91 -7.80 1.14 -17.86
N PRO A 92 -7.88 2.48 -17.76
CA PRO A 92 -9.11 3.16 -17.35
C PRO A 92 -10.33 2.81 -18.19
N LYS A 93 -10.19 2.60 -19.51
CA LYS A 93 -11.33 2.28 -20.38
C LYS A 93 -11.83 0.86 -20.12
N THR A 94 -10.93 -0.07 -19.82
CA THR A 94 -11.30 -1.44 -19.42
C THR A 94 -12.05 -1.42 -18.10
N ARG A 95 -11.57 -0.64 -17.13
CA ARG A 95 -12.23 -0.46 -15.83
C ARG A 95 -13.64 0.11 -15.99
N GLU A 96 -13.81 1.11 -16.84
CA GLU A 96 -15.13 1.67 -17.17
C GLU A 96 -16.07 0.63 -17.80
N LYS A 97 -15.59 -0.19 -18.74
CA LYS A 97 -16.37 -1.30 -19.33
C LYS A 97 -16.82 -2.32 -18.27
N LEU A 98 -16.04 -2.49 -17.20
CA LEU A 98 -16.34 -3.37 -16.08
C LEU A 98 -17.21 -2.71 -14.99
N GLY A 99 -17.74 -1.51 -15.26
CA GLY A 99 -18.64 -0.80 -14.33
C GLY A 99 -17.92 0.01 -13.25
N ILE A 100 -16.60 0.16 -13.34
CA ILE A 100 -15.83 1.03 -12.45
C ILE A 100 -15.77 2.43 -13.05
N VAL A 101 -16.74 3.23 -12.64
CA VAL A 101 -16.80 4.67 -12.95
C VAL A 101 -16.43 5.50 -11.73
N LYS A 102 -16.19 6.79 -11.94
CA LYS A 102 -15.89 7.73 -10.84
C LYS A 102 -17.01 7.73 -9.80
N GLY A 103 -16.67 7.45 -8.55
CA GLY A 103 -17.63 7.37 -7.44
C GLY A 103 -18.33 6.02 -7.29
N SER A 104 -18.01 5.03 -8.14
CA SER A 104 -18.51 3.67 -7.95
C SER A 104 -17.93 3.05 -6.67
N PRO A 105 -18.74 2.32 -5.88
CA PRO A 105 -18.24 1.54 -4.76
C PRO A 105 -17.43 0.32 -5.25
N LEU A 106 -17.47 -0.02 -6.53
CA LEU A 106 -16.73 -1.13 -7.09
C LEU A 106 -15.27 -0.76 -7.34
N ASN A 107 -14.36 -1.63 -6.93
CA ASN A 107 -12.95 -1.53 -7.28
C ASN A 107 -12.37 -2.92 -7.52
N TYR A 108 -11.32 -3.01 -8.35
CA TYR A 108 -10.49 -4.20 -8.42
C TYR A 108 -9.02 -3.84 -8.69
N THR A 109 -8.15 -4.78 -8.34
CA THR A 109 -6.75 -4.80 -8.72
C THR A 109 -6.46 -6.14 -9.40
N ALA A 110 -5.67 -6.10 -10.48
CA ALA A 110 -5.23 -7.28 -11.20
C ALA A 110 -3.71 -7.25 -11.31
N THR A 111 -3.06 -8.36 -10.94
CA THR A 111 -1.60 -8.49 -11.01
C THR A 111 -1.24 -9.81 -11.67
N GLY A 112 -0.28 -9.78 -12.58
CA GLY A 112 0.12 -10.96 -13.34
C GLY A 112 1.54 -10.80 -13.89
N GLY A 113 2.19 -11.92 -14.20
CA GLY A 113 3.55 -11.92 -14.75
C GLY A 113 4.67 -11.60 -13.74
N GLY A 114 5.90 -11.47 -14.25
CA GLY A 114 7.09 -11.25 -13.41
C GLY A 114 7.27 -12.35 -12.36
N GLN A 115 7.24 -11.96 -11.08
CA GLN A 115 7.31 -12.91 -9.95
C GLN A 115 6.05 -13.78 -9.81
N ASN A 116 4.93 -13.35 -10.37
CA ASN A 116 3.67 -14.10 -10.36
C ASN A 116 3.61 -15.17 -11.45
N GLY A 117 4.61 -15.28 -12.34
CA GLY A 117 4.67 -16.30 -13.38
C GLY A 117 3.41 -16.28 -14.28
N PRO A 118 2.89 -17.45 -14.69
CA PRO A 118 1.74 -17.55 -15.59
C PRO A 118 0.39 -17.29 -14.91
N PHE A 119 0.39 -16.83 -13.66
CA PHE A 119 -0.83 -16.58 -12.88
C PHE A 119 -1.29 -15.13 -13.01
N LEU A 120 -2.60 -14.94 -13.04
CA LEU A 120 -3.29 -13.68 -12.94
C LEU A 120 -4.10 -13.68 -11.64
N PHE A 121 -3.71 -12.83 -10.71
CA PHE A 121 -4.38 -12.61 -9.44
C PHE A 121 -5.32 -11.44 -9.58
N VAL A 122 -6.57 -11.64 -9.20
CA VAL A 122 -7.60 -10.60 -9.19
C VAL A 122 -8.12 -10.46 -7.77
N THR A 123 -8.18 -9.22 -7.28
CA THR A 123 -8.82 -8.88 -6.01
C THR A 123 -9.80 -7.75 -6.25
N ALA A 124 -11.03 -7.92 -5.79
CA ALA A 124 -12.11 -6.97 -5.95
C ALA A 124 -12.67 -6.53 -4.61
N ASP A 125 -13.06 -5.26 -4.51
CA ASP A 125 -13.64 -4.64 -3.33
C ASP A 125 -14.99 -4.01 -3.66
N SER A 126 -15.96 -4.18 -2.76
CA SER A 126 -17.28 -3.55 -2.85
C SER A 126 -17.85 -3.22 -1.46
N ASP A 127 -18.99 -2.54 -1.41
CA ASP A 127 -19.74 -2.28 -0.16
C ASP A 127 -20.64 -3.47 0.24
N THR A 128 -20.79 -4.46 -0.64
CA THR A 128 -21.56 -5.70 -0.39
C THR A 128 -20.74 -6.93 -0.79
N PRO A 129 -20.84 -8.04 -0.05
CA PRO A 129 -20.06 -9.25 -0.32
C PRO A 129 -20.35 -9.84 -1.72
N GLU A 130 -21.62 -9.92 -2.11
CA GLU A 130 -22.03 -10.52 -3.40
C GLU A 130 -21.47 -9.74 -4.59
N ALA A 131 -21.41 -8.42 -4.49
CA ALA A 131 -20.87 -7.58 -5.54
C ALA A 131 -19.35 -7.73 -5.68
N ALA A 132 -18.61 -7.98 -4.59
CA ALA A 132 -17.18 -8.23 -4.66
C ALA A 132 -16.90 -9.56 -5.39
N GLU A 133 -17.60 -10.64 -5.00
CA GLU A 133 -17.47 -11.96 -5.63
C GLU A 133 -17.86 -11.93 -7.12
N LYS A 134 -18.99 -11.28 -7.41
CA LYS A 134 -19.45 -11.10 -8.80
C LYS A 134 -18.45 -10.31 -9.63
N LEU A 135 -17.81 -9.29 -9.05
CA LEU A 135 -16.82 -8.49 -9.75
C LEU A 135 -15.57 -9.31 -10.07
N VAL A 136 -15.06 -10.13 -9.14
CA VAL A 136 -13.94 -11.07 -9.44
C VAL A 136 -14.31 -11.96 -10.61
N THR A 137 -15.49 -12.59 -10.58
CA THR A 137 -15.97 -13.46 -11.67
C THR A 137 -16.01 -12.71 -13.00
N THR A 138 -16.58 -11.51 -13.00
CA THR A 138 -16.72 -10.67 -14.21
C THR A 138 -15.35 -10.28 -14.79
N VAL A 139 -14.39 -9.95 -13.93
CA VAL A 139 -13.03 -9.58 -14.34
C VAL A 139 -12.28 -10.79 -14.91
N LEU A 140 -12.41 -11.97 -14.30
CA LEU A 140 -11.80 -13.20 -14.81
C LEU A 140 -12.40 -13.60 -16.15
N ASP A 141 -13.72 -13.58 -16.29
CA ASP A 141 -14.41 -13.86 -17.56
C ASP A 141 -14.02 -12.87 -18.66
N PHE A 142 -13.85 -11.59 -18.30
CA PHE A 142 -13.35 -10.57 -19.22
C PHE A 142 -11.91 -10.88 -19.64
N ALA A 143 -11.03 -11.27 -18.72
CA ALA A 143 -9.65 -11.61 -19.03
C ALA A 143 -9.55 -12.80 -20.00
N THR A 144 -10.40 -13.82 -19.84
CA THR A 144 -10.48 -14.95 -20.78
C THR A 144 -10.87 -14.49 -22.19
N LYS A 145 -11.90 -13.64 -22.32
CA LYS A 145 -12.35 -13.13 -23.61
C LYS A 145 -11.30 -12.23 -24.27
N GLU A 146 -10.71 -11.33 -23.50
CA GLU A 146 -9.67 -10.42 -23.98
C GLU A 146 -8.44 -11.21 -24.45
N LEU A 147 -8.04 -12.27 -23.73
CA LEU A 147 -6.96 -13.16 -24.16
C LEU A 147 -7.26 -13.81 -25.52
N GLU A 148 -8.48 -14.29 -25.73
CA GLU A 148 -8.90 -14.85 -27.02
C GLU A 148 -8.88 -13.80 -28.13
N ASP A 149 -9.45 -12.62 -27.88
CA ASP A 149 -9.51 -11.51 -28.83
C ASP A 149 -8.12 -11.02 -29.26
N GLN A 150 -7.18 -10.92 -28.32
CA GLN A 150 -5.79 -10.54 -28.63
C GLN A 150 -5.11 -11.57 -29.53
N GLN A 151 -5.32 -12.86 -29.27
CA GLN A 151 -4.75 -13.94 -30.09
C GLN A 151 -5.33 -13.97 -31.51
N ARG A 152 -6.65 -13.76 -31.63
CA ARG A 152 -7.34 -13.62 -32.93
C ARG A 152 -6.83 -12.41 -33.69
N LYS A 153 -6.65 -11.27 -33.02
CA LYS A 153 -6.12 -10.03 -33.61
C LYS A 153 -4.69 -10.20 -34.13
N LEU A 154 -3.88 -11.00 -33.43
CA LEU A 154 -2.53 -11.37 -33.86
C LEU A 154 -2.52 -12.46 -34.95
N LYS A 155 -3.69 -12.92 -35.41
CA LYS A 155 -3.86 -13.98 -36.41
C LYS A 155 -3.13 -15.27 -36.01
N ALA A 156 -3.07 -15.56 -34.71
CA ALA A 156 -2.56 -16.83 -34.23
C ALA A 156 -3.50 -17.96 -34.69
N PRO A 157 -3.00 -19.15 -35.05
CA PRO A 157 -3.85 -20.31 -35.29
C PRO A 157 -4.55 -20.76 -34.01
N GLU A 158 -5.83 -21.12 -34.11
CA GLU A 158 -6.64 -21.52 -32.94
C GLU A 158 -6.06 -22.73 -32.19
N SER A 159 -5.42 -23.66 -32.90
CA SER A 159 -4.71 -24.80 -32.30
C SER A 159 -3.54 -24.39 -31.39
N THR A 160 -3.09 -23.14 -31.48
CA THR A 160 -1.97 -22.58 -30.71
C THR A 160 -2.42 -21.55 -29.66
N PHE A 161 -3.71 -21.43 -29.39
CA PHE A 161 -4.21 -20.49 -28.39
C PHE A 161 -3.77 -20.88 -26.98
N ILE A 162 -3.20 -19.91 -26.27
CA ILE A 162 -3.04 -19.93 -24.82
C ILE A 162 -4.44 -20.11 -24.23
N THR A 163 -4.56 -21.09 -23.35
CA THR A 163 -5.79 -21.35 -22.61
C THR A 163 -5.69 -20.78 -21.21
N SER A 164 -6.80 -20.33 -20.66
CA SER A 164 -6.89 -19.81 -19.31
C SER A 164 -7.81 -20.69 -18.48
N GLN A 165 -7.39 -21.05 -17.26
CA GLN A 165 -8.22 -21.80 -16.32
C GLN A 165 -8.26 -21.07 -14.98
N VAL A 166 -9.46 -20.91 -14.43
CA VAL A 166 -9.63 -20.43 -13.05
C VAL A 166 -9.22 -21.57 -12.12
N ILE A 167 -8.14 -21.36 -11.35
CA ILE A 167 -7.64 -22.34 -10.38
C ILE A 167 -8.16 -22.07 -8.97
N VAL A 168 -8.49 -20.81 -8.69
CA VAL A 168 -9.10 -20.39 -7.44
C VAL A 168 -10.33 -19.59 -7.81
N ASN A 169 -11.50 -20.20 -7.58
CA ASN A 169 -12.77 -19.52 -7.69
C ASN A 169 -12.82 -18.31 -6.76
N PRO A 170 -13.64 -17.29 -7.05
CA PRO A 170 -13.86 -16.17 -6.14
C PRO A 170 -14.07 -16.66 -4.71
N THR A 171 -13.22 -16.18 -3.80
CA THR A 171 -13.32 -16.52 -2.39
C THR A 171 -14.55 -15.83 -1.78
N GLU A 172 -15.09 -16.43 -0.72
CA GLU A 172 -16.11 -15.77 0.10
C GLU A 172 -15.59 -14.40 0.55
N ALA A 173 -16.41 -13.36 0.36
CA ALA A 173 -15.95 -12.00 0.57
C ALA A 173 -15.76 -11.66 2.06
N GLU A 174 -14.56 -11.20 2.42
CA GLU A 174 -14.20 -10.87 3.80
C GLU A 174 -14.40 -9.38 4.10
N ALA A 175 -14.98 -9.07 5.26
CA ALA A 175 -15.21 -7.70 5.70
C ALA A 175 -13.91 -7.02 6.18
N GLN A 176 -13.46 -6.02 5.42
CA GLN A 176 -12.29 -5.20 5.70
C GLN A 176 -12.60 -4.08 6.71
N ILE A 177 -12.74 -4.47 8.00
CA ILE A 177 -13.04 -3.52 9.09
C ILE A 177 -11.80 -2.87 9.71
N GLY A 178 -10.60 -3.35 9.38
CA GLY A 178 -9.35 -2.89 10.00
C GLY A 178 -9.11 -1.39 9.83
N GLY A 179 -9.40 -0.84 8.65
CA GLY A 179 -9.29 0.60 8.38
C GLY A 179 -10.24 1.43 9.25
N LYS A 180 -11.52 1.03 9.33
CA LYS A 180 -12.54 1.71 10.15
C LYS A 180 -12.14 1.83 11.61
N VAL A 181 -11.67 0.72 12.19
CA VAL A 181 -11.25 0.68 13.59
C VAL A 181 -10.04 1.58 13.83
N ARG A 182 -9.09 1.63 12.89
CA ARG A 182 -7.92 2.53 12.98
C ARG A 182 -8.33 4.00 12.96
N TYR A 183 -9.21 4.41 12.04
CA TYR A 183 -9.67 5.80 11.97
C TYR A 183 -10.51 6.20 13.18
N ALA A 184 -11.48 5.37 13.59
CA ALA A 184 -12.30 5.63 14.77
C ALA A 184 -11.45 5.68 16.04
N GLY A 185 -10.47 4.76 16.18
CA GLY A 185 -9.52 4.75 17.30
C GLY A 185 -8.64 6.00 17.33
N ALA A 186 -8.09 6.43 16.19
CA ALA A 186 -7.28 7.65 16.10
C ALA A 186 -8.10 8.90 16.47
N ALA A 187 -9.33 9.01 15.95
CA ALA A 187 -10.24 10.10 16.29
C ALA A 187 -10.59 10.11 17.77
N PHE A 188 -10.86 8.94 18.35
CA PHE A 188 -11.13 8.79 19.79
C PHE A 188 -9.95 9.25 20.65
N VAL A 189 -8.73 8.82 20.34
CA VAL A 189 -7.52 9.23 21.09
C VAL A 189 -7.32 10.74 21.00
N LEU A 190 -7.46 11.32 19.79
CA LEU A 190 -7.32 12.77 19.60
C LEU A 190 -8.36 13.55 20.40
N LEU A 191 -9.62 13.11 20.38
CA LEU A 191 -10.71 13.74 21.13
C LEU A 191 -10.54 13.61 22.64
N MET A 192 -9.98 12.49 23.12
CA MET A 192 -9.65 12.31 24.53
C MET A 192 -8.52 13.24 24.98
N LEU A 193 -7.50 13.44 24.14
CA LEU A 193 -6.44 14.42 24.41
C LEU A 193 -7.00 15.85 24.45
N LEU A 194 -7.85 16.22 23.49
CA LEU A 194 -8.55 17.51 23.46
C LEU A 194 -9.43 17.71 24.69
N THR A 195 -10.18 16.67 25.09
CA THR A 195 -11.01 16.67 26.29
C THR A 195 -10.19 16.90 27.55
N THR A 196 -9.05 16.23 27.65
CA THR A 196 -8.11 16.37 28.77
C THR A 196 -7.53 17.79 28.81
N ALA A 197 -7.06 18.30 27.67
CA ALA A 197 -6.53 19.64 27.54
C ALA A 197 -7.58 20.72 27.88
N ALA A 198 -8.81 20.55 27.40
CA ALA A 198 -9.92 21.45 27.73
C ALA A 198 -10.24 21.43 29.22
N THR A 199 -10.23 20.25 29.86
CA THR A 199 -10.50 20.11 31.29
C THR A 199 -9.46 20.86 32.13
N PHE A 200 -8.17 20.71 31.83
CA PHE A 200 -7.11 21.43 32.55
C PHE A 200 -7.01 22.91 32.16
N GLY A 201 -7.25 23.24 30.89
CA GLY A 201 -7.25 24.61 30.39
C GLY A 201 -8.37 25.46 30.99
N SER A 202 -9.55 24.86 31.17
CA SER A 202 -10.71 25.51 31.84
C SER A 202 -10.34 26.03 33.23
N ASP A 203 -9.55 25.27 33.99
CA ASP A 203 -9.12 25.64 35.34
C ASP A 203 -8.15 26.81 35.33
N SER A 204 -7.23 26.84 34.37
CA SER A 204 -6.30 27.96 34.20
C SER A 204 -7.05 29.25 33.87
N VAL A 205 -7.98 29.18 32.91
CA VAL A 205 -8.77 30.34 32.47
C VAL A 205 -9.70 30.84 33.58
N LEU A 206 -10.43 29.95 34.26
CA LEU A 206 -11.32 30.30 35.36
C LEU A 206 -10.56 30.90 36.56
N ASN A 207 -9.38 30.36 36.91
CA ASN A 207 -8.56 30.93 37.98
C ASN A 207 -7.98 32.29 37.58
N HIS A 208 -7.57 32.48 36.32
CA HIS A 208 -7.08 33.77 35.84
C HIS A 208 -8.18 34.84 35.87
N LEU A 209 -9.40 34.48 35.46
CA LEU A 209 -10.57 35.36 35.53
C LEU A 209 -10.95 35.73 36.96
N ARG A 210 -10.89 34.78 37.91
CA ARG A 210 -11.12 35.04 39.34
C ARG A 210 -10.08 36.00 39.92
N ARG A 211 -8.79 35.77 39.65
CA ARG A 211 -7.70 36.66 40.09
C ARG A 211 -7.85 38.07 39.54
N ARG A 212 -8.29 38.23 38.29
CA ARG A 212 -8.60 39.55 37.72
C ARG A 212 -9.74 40.25 38.46
N ARG A 213 -10.83 39.55 38.76
CA ARG A 213 -11.96 40.12 39.52
C ARG A 213 -11.55 40.51 40.94
N GLU A 214 -10.75 39.68 41.61
CA GLU A 214 -10.22 39.98 42.94
C GLU A 214 -9.29 41.20 42.91
N ALA A 215 -8.43 41.34 41.89
CA ALA A 215 -7.57 42.51 41.73
C ALA A 215 -8.38 43.80 41.49
N THR A 216 -9.43 43.75 40.66
CA THR A 216 -10.32 44.90 40.44
C THR A 216 -11.12 45.27 41.69
N ALA A 217 -11.62 44.28 42.44
CA ALA A 217 -12.32 44.52 43.70
C ALA A 217 -11.40 45.13 44.78
N LYS A 218 -10.15 44.66 44.85
CA LYS A 218 -9.16 45.20 45.77
C LYS A 218 -8.75 46.63 45.41
N ALA A 219 -8.56 46.92 44.12
CA ALA A 219 -8.31 48.28 43.64
C ALA A 219 -9.48 49.25 43.94
N ALA A 220 -10.73 48.78 43.86
CA ALA A 220 -11.91 49.57 44.22
C ALA A 220 -12.07 49.79 45.75
N THR A 221 -11.38 49.01 46.58
CA THR A 221 -11.42 49.15 48.05
C THR A 221 -10.29 50.05 48.56
N ASP A 222 -9.14 50.09 47.88
CA ASP A 222 -8.03 51.02 48.17
C ASP A 222 -8.31 52.47 47.73
N ASP A 223 -9.30 52.70 46.86
CA ASP A 223 -9.75 54.05 46.45
C ASP A 223 -10.80 54.65 47.41
N ALA A 224 -11.12 53.98 48.52
CA ALA A 224 -11.87 54.59 49.61
C ALA A 224 -10.94 55.57 50.36
N PRO A 225 -11.31 56.85 50.50
CA PRO A 225 -10.44 57.85 51.13
C PRO A 225 -10.14 57.44 52.57
N SER A 226 -8.88 57.09 52.84
CA SER A 226 -8.42 56.92 54.21
C SER A 226 -8.53 58.28 54.92
N PRO A 227 -9.11 58.34 56.13
CA PRO A 227 -9.05 59.54 56.92
C PRO A 227 -7.59 59.86 57.23
N THR A 228 -7.24 61.09 56.96
CA THR A 228 -6.01 61.80 57.28
C THR A 228 -5.40 61.33 58.60
N ASP A 229 -4.20 60.74 58.54
CA ASP A 229 -3.25 60.82 59.63
C ASP A 229 -1.99 61.52 59.12
N GLU A 230 -1.61 62.52 59.90
CA GLU A 230 -0.58 63.52 59.67
C GLU A 230 0.84 62.93 59.58
N ASP A 231 1.58 63.51 58.63
CA ASP A 231 2.92 64.06 58.80
C ASP A 231 4.00 63.17 59.44
N THR A 232 4.84 62.56 58.59
CA THR A 232 6.21 62.21 58.98
C THR A 232 7.18 62.61 57.86
N PRO A 233 8.34 63.23 58.17
CA PRO A 233 9.11 63.98 57.18
C PRO A 233 9.91 63.10 56.22
N LYS A 234 9.90 63.55 54.97
CA LYS A 234 10.64 63.09 53.80
C LYS A 234 12.16 63.33 53.92
N PRO A 235 13.02 62.29 53.85
CA PRO A 235 14.45 62.48 53.61
C PRO A 235 14.74 62.79 52.14
N ALA A 236 15.62 63.75 51.93
CA ALA A 236 16.00 64.36 50.66
C ALA A 236 16.72 63.42 49.68
N PRO A 237 16.66 63.71 48.35
CA PRO A 237 17.32 62.94 47.32
C PRO A 237 18.82 63.31 47.23
N ALA A 238 19.70 62.34 47.46
CA ALA A 238 21.13 62.48 47.21
C ALA A 238 21.46 62.16 45.73
N ALA A 239 22.29 63.03 45.17
CA ALA A 239 22.63 63.18 43.77
C ALA A 239 23.33 61.97 43.12
N GLN A 240 23.05 61.80 41.82
CA GLN A 240 23.88 61.04 40.87
C GLN A 240 25.27 61.68 40.72
N PRO A 241 26.33 60.87 40.65
CA PRO A 241 27.52 61.21 39.88
C PRO A 241 27.59 60.43 38.56
N ALA A 242 28.23 61.10 37.61
CA ALA A 242 28.37 60.82 36.19
C ALA A 242 29.08 59.52 35.80
N ALA A 243 28.94 59.23 34.51
CA ALA A 243 29.43 58.08 33.76
C ALA A 243 30.94 58.05 33.48
N GLN A 244 31.37 56.87 32.96
CA GLN A 244 32.54 56.51 32.13
C GLN A 244 33.64 55.67 32.82
N PRO A 245 34.50 54.92 32.08
CA PRO A 245 34.23 54.02 30.94
C PRO A 245 34.98 52.65 31.08
N ALA A 246 34.71 51.76 30.11
CA ALA A 246 35.34 50.48 29.77
C ALA A 246 36.70 50.07 30.38
N ALA A 247 36.78 48.82 30.87
CA ALA A 247 38.01 48.01 30.90
C ALA A 247 37.73 46.49 30.97
N GLN A 248 37.97 45.84 29.82
CA GLN A 248 38.55 44.50 29.56
C GLN A 248 38.41 43.35 30.61
N PRO A 249 37.99 42.15 30.17
CA PRO A 249 38.13 40.91 30.93
C PRO A 249 39.54 40.28 30.81
N PRO A 250 40.04 39.58 31.83
CA PRO A 250 41.33 38.89 31.77
C PRO A 250 41.29 37.59 30.95
N THR A 251 42.41 37.38 30.27
CA THR A 251 42.85 36.25 29.45
C THR A 251 43.22 34.99 30.25
N ALA A 252 42.69 33.83 29.81
CA ALA A 252 43.31 32.48 29.60
C ALA A 252 44.01 31.74 30.77
N PRO A 253 44.43 30.42 30.67
CA PRO A 253 44.36 29.46 29.54
C PRO A 253 43.93 27.99 29.90
N HIS A 254 43.58 27.21 28.86
CA HIS A 254 43.99 25.81 28.57
C HIS A 254 42.89 24.86 28.02
N ALA A 255 43.18 24.40 26.80
CA ALA A 255 42.62 23.28 26.03
C ALA A 255 43.14 21.91 26.59
N PRO A 256 42.82 20.69 26.05
CA PRO A 256 42.31 20.42 24.70
C PRO A 256 41.33 19.24 24.47
N THR A 257 40.85 19.20 23.20
CA THR A 257 40.56 18.04 22.33
C THR A 257 39.30 17.19 22.51
N GLY A 258 38.48 17.11 21.44
CA GLY A 258 37.56 15.98 21.24
C GLY A 258 36.40 16.11 20.24
N GLN A 259 36.71 16.28 18.94
CA GLN A 259 35.97 15.73 17.77
C GLN A 259 34.52 16.14 17.40
N ALA A 260 34.36 16.36 16.09
CA ALA A 260 33.19 16.74 15.29
C ALA A 260 32.24 15.55 15.00
N PRO A 261 31.04 15.68 14.34
CA PRO A 261 30.91 16.19 12.96
C PRO A 261 29.63 16.99 12.58
N SER A 262 29.83 17.86 11.58
CA SER A 262 29.05 18.11 10.36
C SER A 262 27.52 18.33 10.40
N ALA A 263 27.13 19.59 10.21
CA ALA A 263 25.83 19.99 9.67
C ALA A 263 25.98 20.37 8.18
N GLN A 264 25.07 19.88 7.34
CA GLN A 264 24.98 20.17 5.91
C GLN A 264 23.71 21.01 5.66
N PRO A 265 23.80 22.18 5.02
CA PRO A 265 22.63 22.96 4.64
C PRO A 265 22.21 22.75 3.18
N THR A 266 20.89 22.79 3.02
CA THR A 266 20.04 23.20 1.90
C THR A 266 20.74 23.74 0.65
N GLY A 267 20.48 23.09 -0.49
CA GLY A 267 20.84 23.57 -1.83
C GLY A 267 19.63 23.58 -2.76
N THR A 268 19.08 24.78 -3.01
CA THR A 268 18.26 25.14 -4.16
C THR A 268 19.16 25.68 -5.27
N GLN A 269 19.05 25.20 -6.51
CA GLN A 269 19.45 25.94 -7.73
C GLN A 269 18.99 25.23 -9.04
N PRO A 270 19.10 25.85 -10.25
CA PRO A 270 17.93 26.37 -10.95
C PRO A 270 17.80 25.92 -12.43
N THR A 271 16.73 26.43 -13.05
CA THR A 271 16.43 26.50 -14.48
C THR A 271 17.58 27.06 -15.33
N GLY A 272 17.84 26.45 -16.48
CA GLY A 272 18.77 26.93 -17.49
C GLY A 272 18.43 26.43 -18.90
N THR A 273 17.73 27.26 -19.65
CA THR A 273 17.51 27.21 -21.10
C THR A 273 18.83 27.51 -21.84
N GLN A 274 19.16 26.73 -22.87
CA GLN A 274 19.84 27.27 -24.06
C GLN A 274 19.61 26.40 -25.30
N ALA A 275 19.18 27.08 -26.35
CA ALA A 275 18.98 26.61 -27.70
C ALA A 275 20.11 27.14 -28.59
N ALA A 276 20.60 26.32 -29.52
CA ALA A 276 21.21 26.68 -30.82
C ALA A 276 21.60 25.35 -31.52
N ALA A 277 20.88 24.93 -32.57
CA ALA A 277 21.10 25.26 -33.98
C ALA A 277 22.17 24.37 -34.64
N GLY A 278 21.76 23.65 -35.70
CA GLY A 278 22.67 22.93 -36.60
C GLY A 278 22.03 21.71 -37.26
N GLY A 279 21.22 21.93 -38.30
CA GLY A 279 20.72 20.86 -39.16
C GLY A 279 21.77 20.39 -40.17
N SER A 280 21.74 19.10 -40.53
CA SER A 280 22.13 18.64 -41.87
C SER A 280 21.55 17.25 -42.15
N ASN A 281 21.11 17.10 -43.40
CA ASN A 281 20.45 15.95 -44.01
C ASN A 281 21.26 14.65 -43.91
N GLY A 282 20.57 13.53 -43.65
CA GLY A 282 21.14 12.19 -43.76
C GLY A 282 20.07 11.12 -44.02
N GLN A 283 19.93 10.75 -45.28
CA GLN A 283 19.04 9.74 -45.86
C GLN A 283 19.26 8.32 -45.25
N PRO A 284 18.21 7.49 -45.10
CA PRO A 284 18.35 6.10 -44.64
C PRO A 284 18.93 5.20 -45.74
N ARG A 285 20.00 4.47 -45.42
CA ARG A 285 20.57 3.40 -46.26
C ARG A 285 19.73 2.11 -46.15
N PRO A 286 19.46 1.39 -47.26
CA PRO A 286 18.83 0.07 -47.22
C PRO A 286 19.85 -1.04 -46.85
N PRO A 287 19.38 -2.22 -46.39
CA PRO A 287 20.23 -3.33 -46.01
C PRO A 287 20.87 -4.01 -47.22
N VAL A 288 22.18 -4.25 -47.14
CA VAL A 288 22.95 -5.04 -48.12
C VAL A 288 22.82 -6.51 -47.79
N SER A 289 22.26 -7.26 -48.74
CA SER A 289 22.23 -8.71 -48.81
C SER A 289 23.60 -9.27 -49.23
N GLY A 290 24.02 -10.37 -48.58
CA GLY A 290 24.85 -11.41 -49.19
C GLY A 290 26.37 -11.21 -49.21
N GLN A 291 27.06 -11.73 -48.20
CA GLN A 291 28.39 -12.32 -48.38
C GLN A 291 28.52 -13.63 -47.59
N PRO A 292 28.93 -14.74 -48.22
CA PRO A 292 29.18 -16.01 -47.54
C PRO A 292 30.49 -15.94 -46.73
N GLN A 293 30.43 -16.38 -45.47
CA GLN A 293 31.61 -16.57 -44.63
C GLN A 293 32.49 -17.72 -45.18
N PRO A 294 33.81 -17.52 -45.36
CA PRO A 294 34.72 -18.60 -45.70
C PRO A 294 34.99 -19.51 -44.49
N ALA A 295 35.08 -20.81 -44.75
CA ALA A 295 35.40 -21.83 -43.75
C ALA A 295 36.82 -21.65 -43.17
N PRO A 296 37.03 -21.95 -41.87
CA PRO A 296 38.34 -21.80 -41.23
C PRO A 296 39.33 -22.86 -41.73
N HIS A 297 40.54 -22.40 -42.06
CA HIS A 297 41.67 -23.24 -42.42
C HIS A 297 42.25 -23.93 -41.17
N PRO A 298 42.57 -25.24 -41.23
CA PRO A 298 43.31 -25.92 -40.17
C PRO A 298 44.82 -25.65 -40.33
N GLY A 299 45.47 -25.12 -39.29
CA GLY A 299 46.94 -25.18 -39.19
C GLY A 299 47.71 -23.93 -38.77
N GLN A 300 47.18 -23.05 -37.92
CA GLN A 300 48.04 -22.04 -37.26
C GLN A 300 48.34 -22.38 -35.78
N PRO A 301 49.61 -22.35 -35.36
CA PRO A 301 50.01 -22.56 -33.97
C PRO A 301 49.65 -21.35 -33.10
N VAL A 302 49.04 -21.63 -31.96
CA VAL A 302 48.68 -20.66 -30.92
C VAL A 302 49.94 -20.11 -30.23
N PRO A 303 50.10 -18.78 -30.09
CA PRO A 303 51.18 -18.22 -29.30
C PRO A 303 50.87 -18.29 -27.80
N ASN A 304 51.85 -18.84 -27.08
CA ASN A 304 51.93 -18.94 -25.62
C ASN A 304 51.96 -17.56 -24.95
N GLY A 305 51.33 -17.46 -23.78
CA GLY A 305 51.85 -16.65 -22.67
C GLY A 305 50.99 -15.49 -22.18
N VAL A 306 49.90 -15.77 -21.46
CA VAL A 306 49.42 -14.88 -20.40
C VAL A 306 49.19 -15.71 -19.14
N GLN A 307 50.03 -15.47 -18.13
CA GLN A 307 49.95 -16.06 -16.79
C GLN A 307 48.59 -15.77 -16.16
N ARG A 308 47.78 -16.80 -15.94
CA ARG A 308 46.57 -16.71 -15.14
C ARG A 308 46.95 -16.66 -13.66
N ARG A 309 46.57 -15.56 -13.00
CA ARG A 309 46.60 -15.41 -11.53
C ARG A 309 45.69 -16.48 -10.90
N PRO A 310 46.11 -17.16 -9.82
CA PRO A 310 45.26 -18.12 -9.12
C PRO A 310 44.05 -17.42 -8.47
N PRO A 311 42.89 -18.10 -8.38
CA PRO A 311 41.70 -17.56 -7.75
C PRO A 311 41.93 -17.36 -6.25
N GLY A 312 41.64 -16.14 -5.77
CA GLY A 312 41.64 -15.84 -4.34
C GLY A 312 40.49 -16.54 -3.60
N PRO A 313 40.61 -16.73 -2.28
CA PRO A 313 39.59 -17.38 -1.47
C PRO A 313 38.26 -16.61 -1.45
N PRO A 314 37.12 -17.30 -1.29
CA PRO A 314 35.80 -16.67 -1.30
C PRO A 314 35.63 -15.71 -0.11
N VAL A 315 35.24 -14.47 -0.41
CA VAL A 315 34.84 -13.48 0.58
C VAL A 315 33.44 -13.85 1.07
N HIS A 316 33.33 -14.28 2.33
CA HIS A 316 32.06 -14.49 3.01
C HIS A 316 31.31 -13.15 3.14
N ARG A 317 30.23 -13.00 2.39
CA ARG A 317 29.24 -11.93 2.59
C ARG A 317 28.27 -12.39 3.70
N PRO A 318 28.13 -11.67 4.82
CA PRO A 318 27.22 -12.06 5.88
C PRO A 318 25.77 -11.99 5.36
N THR A 319 25.08 -13.11 5.42
CA THR A 319 23.64 -13.22 5.21
C THR A 319 22.92 -12.54 6.37
N ALA A 320 22.02 -11.60 6.05
CA ALA A 320 21.07 -11.05 6.98
C ALA A 320 20.05 -12.13 7.35
N SER A 321 20.31 -12.80 8.46
CA SER A 321 19.37 -13.69 9.13
C SER A 321 19.32 -13.29 10.60
N GLU A 322 18.43 -12.36 10.94
CA GLU A 322 17.84 -12.20 12.27
C GLU A 322 16.64 -11.24 12.21
N GLN A 323 15.55 -11.70 11.59
CA GLN A 323 14.21 -11.24 11.94
C GLN A 323 13.39 -12.46 12.32
N THR A 324 13.53 -12.84 13.59
CA THR A 324 12.74 -13.87 14.26
C THR A 324 11.34 -13.32 14.50
N VAL A 325 10.48 -13.34 13.47
CA VAL A 325 9.03 -13.21 13.68
C VAL A 325 8.55 -14.53 14.28
N LYS A 326 8.25 -14.49 15.57
CA LYS A 326 7.66 -15.58 16.34
C LYS A 326 6.23 -15.82 15.80
N VAL A 327 6.11 -16.66 14.77
CA VAL A 327 4.82 -17.14 14.30
C VAL A 327 4.26 -18.08 15.36
N GLN A 328 3.27 -17.59 16.10
CA GLN A 328 2.51 -18.37 17.07
C GLN A 328 1.81 -19.51 16.32
N ALA A 329 2.21 -20.75 16.59
CA ALA A 329 1.55 -21.94 16.05
C ALA A 329 0.05 -21.94 16.44
N PRO A 330 -0.88 -22.19 15.51
CA PRO A 330 -2.29 -22.30 15.82
C PRO A 330 -2.52 -23.50 16.74
N LYS A 331 -3.33 -23.28 17.80
CA LYS A 331 -3.80 -24.35 18.69
C LYS A 331 -4.47 -25.45 17.87
N PRO A 332 -4.20 -26.74 18.14
CA PRO A 332 -4.98 -27.83 17.55
C PRO A 332 -6.42 -27.72 18.04
N GLN A 333 -7.34 -27.37 17.14
CA GLN A 333 -8.77 -27.54 17.38
C GLN A 333 -9.06 -29.04 17.36
N ALA A 334 -9.70 -29.52 18.43
CA ALA A 334 -10.13 -30.89 18.57
C ALA A 334 -11.04 -31.29 17.40
N GLN A 335 -10.67 -32.35 16.70
CA GLN A 335 -11.52 -33.01 15.73
C GLN A 335 -12.80 -33.51 16.43
N PRO A 336 -14.00 -33.17 15.95
CA PRO A 336 -15.21 -33.86 16.39
C PRO A 336 -15.15 -35.31 15.89
N THR A 337 -15.20 -36.24 16.83
CA THR A 337 -15.23 -37.68 16.58
C THR A 337 -16.44 -38.06 15.73
N ALA A 338 -16.17 -38.82 14.68
CA ALA A 338 -17.17 -39.40 13.80
C ALA A 338 -18.05 -40.39 14.59
N SER A 339 -19.27 -39.99 14.92
CA SER A 339 -20.38 -40.87 15.27
C SER A 339 -21.69 -40.09 15.11
N GLU A 340 -22.67 -40.73 14.48
CA GLU A 340 -24.07 -40.30 14.31
C GLU A 340 -24.36 -39.10 13.39
N LYS A 341 -24.48 -39.41 12.09
CA LYS A 341 -25.60 -38.87 11.29
C LYS A 341 -25.99 -39.84 10.18
N THR A 342 -26.73 -40.88 10.54
CA THR A 342 -27.43 -41.74 9.58
C THR A 342 -28.57 -40.95 8.96
N VAL A 343 -28.31 -40.28 7.84
CA VAL A 343 -29.37 -39.71 6.99
C VAL A 343 -30.01 -40.86 6.24
N LYS A 344 -31.25 -41.22 6.60
CA LYS A 344 -32.11 -42.09 5.81
C LYS A 344 -32.38 -41.41 4.47
N ILE A 345 -31.70 -41.84 3.41
CA ILE A 345 -32.03 -41.46 2.03
C ILE A 345 -33.25 -42.29 1.64
N ALA A 346 -34.41 -41.65 1.53
CA ALA A 346 -35.60 -42.26 0.98
C ALA A 346 -35.39 -42.50 -0.52
N VAL A 347 -35.42 -43.77 -0.92
CA VAL A 347 -35.38 -44.20 -2.33
C VAL A 347 -36.72 -43.81 -2.98
N PRO A 348 -36.75 -42.99 -4.04
CA PRO A 348 -37.98 -42.71 -4.76
C PRO A 348 -38.46 -43.97 -5.52
N PRO A 349 -39.78 -44.21 -5.64
CA PRO A 349 -40.31 -45.37 -6.32
C PRO A 349 -39.95 -45.37 -7.82
N PRO A 350 -39.78 -46.55 -8.45
CA PRO A 350 -39.45 -46.66 -9.85
C PRO A 350 -40.56 -46.05 -10.73
N LYS A 351 -40.15 -45.31 -11.76
CA LYS A 351 -41.05 -44.74 -12.76
C LYS A 351 -41.75 -45.87 -13.55
N PRO A 352 -43.04 -45.73 -13.89
CA PRO A 352 -43.74 -46.71 -14.71
C PRO A 352 -43.10 -46.81 -16.10
N ALA A 353 -42.89 -48.05 -16.56
CA ALA A 353 -42.41 -48.37 -17.89
C ALA A 353 -43.45 -47.94 -18.94
N TRP A 354 -43.00 -47.19 -19.94
CA TRP A 354 -43.82 -46.87 -21.12
C TRP A 354 -43.94 -48.13 -22.00
N PRO A 355 -45.11 -48.38 -22.61
CA PRO A 355 -45.33 -49.53 -23.48
C PRO A 355 -44.51 -49.42 -24.77
N THR A 356 -43.85 -50.51 -25.13
CA THR A 356 -43.28 -50.75 -26.45
C THR A 356 -44.42 -50.89 -27.45
N ASN A 357 -44.47 -50.02 -28.46
CA ASN A 357 -45.30 -50.22 -29.62
C ASN A 357 -44.64 -51.29 -30.50
N ASP A 358 -44.98 -52.54 -30.25
CA ASP A 358 -44.95 -53.60 -31.25
C ASP A 358 -46.31 -53.58 -31.95
N ASP A 359 -46.33 -53.14 -33.20
CA ASP A 359 -47.29 -53.63 -34.19
C ASP A 359 -46.64 -53.47 -35.57
N GLY A 360 -46.28 -54.63 -36.14
CA GLY A 360 -45.93 -54.75 -37.53
C GLY A 360 -47.17 -54.89 -38.40
N SER A 361 -47.09 -54.34 -39.61
CA SER A 361 -47.74 -54.83 -40.84
C SER A 361 -47.09 -54.14 -42.03
#